data_AF-A0A321LDM7-F1
#
_entry.id   AF-A0A321LDM7-F1
#
_cell.length_a   1.000
_cell.length_b   1.000
_cell.length_c   1.000
_cell.angle_alpha   90.00
_cell.angle_beta   90.00
_cell.angle_gamma   90.00
#
_symmetry.space_group_name_H-M   'P 1'
#
loop_
_entity.id
_entity.type
_entity.pdbx_description
1 polymer ?
#
loop_
_entity_poly.entity_id
_entity_poly.type
_entity_poly.pdbx_seq_one_letter_code
_entity_poly.pdbx_strand_id
1 'polypeptide(L)'
;MIIANLVYRPIRSIISVIAVGVEVTLILLIVGLALGMLNDNKIRQKGIGADIMVRPPNSSNIGAFSVAPVSIKLADVLRKQPHVTVVAPVVTQVNTSTIEVIYGIDLKDWEAMGGPLRYIEGGPFEQPYDAIVDDYFAAANRVHRGSTVRMLNHDFRVSGIVFHGRGARRYIPIATMQDLIGAPGKASMFYVKIDNPDNADAMAEQLKTVLKDFNIITVGQWLQVMSTDNIPGLAIFIRIVIGISVIIGFIVIFQSMYTAVMERTREIGILKSLGASKSYIVRVILRETLLLAIGGIIFGILVSVVARAGIGVKWPTLPVQMTWAWVIYATLIAIGGAMLGAIYPAFKAAQKDPIDALAYE
;
A
#
# COMPACT_ATOMS: atom_id res chain seq x y z
N MET A 1 4.36 12.03 41.18
CA MET A 1 3.36 10.98 41.46
C MET A 1 3.11 10.05 40.27
N ILE A 2 2.72 10.56 39.09
CA ILE A 2 2.36 9.72 37.93
C ILE A 2 3.56 8.96 37.33
N ILE A 3 4.69 9.64 37.11
CA ILE A 3 5.92 9.01 36.59
C ILE A 3 6.48 7.98 37.58
N ALA A 4 6.45 8.30 38.88
CA ALA A 4 6.90 7.37 39.93
C ALA A 4 6.05 6.08 39.98
N ASN A 5 4.76 6.16 39.64
CA ASN A 5 3.86 5.01 39.59
C ASN A 5 4.14 4.06 38.43
N LEU A 6 4.44 4.59 37.24
CA LEU A 6 4.85 3.78 36.09
C LEU A 6 6.14 3.01 36.39
N VAL A 7 7.06 3.64 37.12
CA VAL A 7 8.37 3.06 37.47
C VAL A 7 8.25 1.94 38.52
N TYR A 8 7.24 1.99 39.40
CA TYR A 8 7.07 1.00 40.46
C TYR A 8 6.55 -0.37 39.97
N ARG A 9 5.92 -0.43 38.78
CA ARG A 9 5.45 -1.68 38.16
C ARG A 9 5.77 -1.72 36.65
N PRO A 10 7.05 -1.90 36.28
CA PRO A 10 7.52 -1.68 34.92
C PRO A 10 6.93 -2.67 33.90
N ILE A 11 6.74 -3.93 34.27
CA ILE A 11 6.28 -4.98 33.34
C ILE A 11 4.90 -4.65 32.74
N ARG A 12 3.95 -4.19 33.56
CA ARG A 12 2.60 -3.85 33.09
C ARG A 12 2.60 -2.63 32.16
N SER A 13 3.31 -1.58 32.58
CA SER A 13 3.45 -0.37 31.78
C SER A 13 4.12 -0.66 30.44
N ILE A 14 5.13 -1.52 30.43
CA ILE A 14 5.77 -2.01 29.21
C ILE A 14 4.78 -2.77 28.33
N ILE A 15 4.00 -3.70 28.87
CA ILE A 15 2.98 -4.45 28.10
C ILE A 15 1.96 -3.49 27.46
N SER A 16 1.51 -2.47 28.20
CA SER A 16 0.53 -1.49 27.69
C SER A 16 1.13 -0.61 26.59
N VAL A 17 2.37 -0.16 26.78
CA VAL A 17 3.13 0.62 25.78
C VAL A 17 3.35 -0.22 24.52
N ILE A 18 3.77 -1.47 24.65
CA ILE A 18 3.97 -2.39 23.52
C ILE A 18 2.65 -2.62 22.79
N ALA A 19 1.54 -2.85 23.50
CA ALA A 19 0.25 -3.12 22.88
C ALA A 19 -0.27 -1.93 22.05
N VAL A 20 -0.22 -0.72 22.60
CA VAL A 20 -0.53 0.51 21.84
C VAL A 20 0.45 0.69 20.69
N GLY A 21 1.73 0.37 20.89
CA GLY A 21 2.71 0.40 19.81
C GLY A 21 2.43 -0.59 18.69
N VAL A 22 1.95 -1.79 18.99
CA VAL A 22 1.53 -2.80 18.00
C VAL A 22 0.32 -2.30 17.23
N GLU A 23 -0.68 -1.72 17.90
CA GLU A 23 -1.82 -1.07 17.24
C GLU A 23 -1.36 -0.01 16.23
N VAL A 24 -0.53 0.94 16.66
CA VAL A 24 -0.01 2.01 15.80
C VAL A 24 0.81 1.44 14.65
N THR A 25 1.64 0.43 14.92
CA THR A 25 2.45 -0.25 13.90
C THR A 25 1.60 -0.94 12.85
N LEU A 26 0.53 -1.61 13.28
CA LEU A 26 -0.39 -2.32 12.41
C LEU A 26 -1.09 -1.36 11.45
N ILE A 27 -1.60 -0.24 11.97
CA ILE A 27 -2.22 0.81 11.15
C ILE A 27 -1.20 1.36 10.15
N LEU A 28 -0.03 1.80 10.62
CA LEU A 28 0.95 2.47 9.76
C LEU A 28 1.53 1.55 8.68
N LEU A 29 1.83 0.29 9.00
CA LEU A 29 2.43 -0.63 8.04
C LEU A 29 1.39 -1.17 7.05
N ILE A 30 0.21 -1.61 7.50
CA ILE A 30 -0.78 -2.19 6.59
C ILE A 30 -1.38 -1.12 5.69
N VAL A 31 -1.79 0.02 6.26
CA VAL A 31 -2.33 1.12 5.46
C VAL A 31 -1.24 1.73 4.59
N GLY A 32 -0.02 1.86 5.13
CA GLY A 32 1.13 2.36 4.36
C GLY A 32 1.51 1.44 3.19
N LEU A 33 1.41 0.12 3.35
CA LEU A 33 1.60 -0.84 2.27
C LEU A 33 0.49 -0.71 1.23
N ALA A 34 -0.78 -0.67 1.66
CA ALA A 34 -1.92 -0.54 0.76
C ALA A 34 -1.82 0.73 -0.12
N LEU A 35 -1.53 1.87 0.50
CA LEU A 35 -1.36 3.14 -0.21
C LEU A 35 -0.06 3.19 -1.02
N GLY A 36 1.01 2.60 -0.50
CA GLY A 36 2.28 2.50 -1.22
C GLY A 36 2.15 1.69 -2.50
N MET A 37 1.44 0.56 -2.47
CA MET A 37 1.15 -0.24 -3.67
C MET A 37 0.25 0.50 -4.65
N LEU A 38 -0.78 1.20 -4.16
CA LEU A 38 -1.65 2.03 -4.99
C LEU A 38 -0.85 3.13 -5.70
N ASN A 39 -0.01 3.84 -4.95
CA ASN A 39 0.77 4.95 -5.46
C ASN A 39 1.92 4.51 -6.37
N ASP A 40 2.57 3.37 -6.08
CA ASP A 40 3.54 2.74 -6.99
C ASP A 40 2.90 2.40 -8.32
N ASN A 41 1.69 1.84 -8.32
CA ASN A 41 0.96 1.59 -9.56
C ASN A 41 0.70 2.89 -10.33
N LYS A 42 0.27 3.97 -9.65
CA LYS A 42 0.07 5.29 -10.27
C LYS A 42 1.34 5.86 -10.88
N ILE A 43 2.45 5.83 -10.14
CA ILE A 43 3.74 6.31 -10.61
C ILE A 43 4.17 5.52 -11.83
N ARG A 44 4.05 4.19 -11.78
CA ARG A 44 4.41 3.30 -12.88
C ARG A 44 3.57 3.54 -14.12
N GLN A 45 2.25 3.70 -13.99
CA GLN A 45 1.39 3.99 -15.14
C GLN A 45 1.69 5.37 -15.73
N LYS A 46 1.94 6.39 -14.89
CA LYS A 46 2.36 7.73 -15.36
C LYS A 46 3.69 7.70 -16.11
N GLY A 47 4.67 6.95 -15.61
CA GLY A 47 6.00 6.91 -16.20
C GLY A 47 6.05 6.24 -17.58
N ILE A 48 4.99 5.58 -18.04
CA ILE A 48 4.92 5.09 -19.43
C ILE A 48 5.00 6.27 -20.42
N GLY A 49 4.41 7.42 -20.08
CA GLY A 49 4.34 8.60 -20.95
C GLY A 49 3.21 8.54 -21.99
N ALA A 50 2.21 7.69 -21.75
CA ALA A 50 1.00 7.62 -22.55
C ALA A 50 -0.07 8.59 -22.04
N ASP A 51 -0.91 9.09 -22.95
CA ASP A 51 -2.02 9.99 -22.62
C ASP A 51 -3.34 9.21 -22.56
N ILE A 52 -3.49 8.22 -23.45
CA ILE A 52 -4.72 7.43 -23.62
C ILE A 52 -4.39 5.94 -23.60
N MET A 53 -5.26 5.15 -22.98
CA MET A 53 -5.24 3.69 -23.03
C MET A 53 -6.47 3.20 -23.78
N VAL A 54 -6.25 2.39 -24.81
CA VAL A 54 -7.28 1.71 -25.58
C VAL A 54 -7.26 0.23 -25.23
N ARG A 55 -8.37 -0.28 -24.71
CA ARG A 55 -8.49 -1.63 -24.18
C ARG A 55 -9.68 -2.35 -24.84
N PRO A 56 -9.58 -3.68 -25.04
CA PRO A 56 -10.64 -4.49 -25.62
C PRO A 56 -11.99 -4.40 -24.88
N PRO A 57 -13.11 -4.71 -25.56
CA PRO A 57 -14.39 -4.95 -24.91
C PRO A 57 -14.26 -6.01 -23.82
N ASN A 58 -14.95 -5.85 -22.69
CA ASN A 58 -14.89 -6.73 -21.51
C ASN A 58 -13.54 -6.76 -20.76
N SER A 59 -12.66 -5.78 -21.00
CA SER A 59 -11.45 -5.62 -20.19
C SER A 59 -11.81 -5.21 -18.75
N SER A 60 -11.23 -5.91 -17.76
CA SER A 60 -11.45 -5.63 -16.32
C SER A 60 -10.65 -4.41 -15.90
N ASN A 61 -11.20 -3.56 -15.04
CA ASN A 61 -10.46 -2.44 -14.44
C ASN A 61 -9.30 -2.92 -13.53
N ILE A 62 -9.30 -4.20 -13.13
CA ILE A 62 -8.14 -4.84 -12.52
C ILE A 62 -7.25 -5.29 -13.69
N GLY A 63 -6.29 -4.42 -14.06
CA GLY A 63 -5.50 -4.41 -15.31
C GLY A 63 -4.64 -5.64 -15.66
N ALA A 64 -4.95 -6.80 -15.08
CA ALA A 64 -4.20 -8.04 -15.26
C ALA A 64 -5.11 -9.28 -15.49
N PHE A 65 -6.42 -9.19 -15.24
CA PHE A 65 -7.32 -10.36 -15.22
C PHE A 65 -8.30 -10.47 -16.39
N SER A 66 -8.19 -9.61 -17.41
CA SER A 66 -8.99 -9.76 -18.63
C SER A 66 -8.12 -9.55 -19.85
N VAL A 67 -7.94 -10.66 -20.58
CA VAL A 67 -7.13 -10.76 -21.79
C VAL A 67 -8.09 -11.17 -22.89
N ALA A 68 -8.81 -10.20 -23.46
CA ALA A 68 -9.43 -10.40 -24.77
C ALA A 68 -8.39 -9.93 -25.80
N PRO A 69 -7.67 -10.85 -26.47
CA PRO A 69 -6.56 -10.45 -27.30
C PRO A 69 -7.11 -9.83 -28.60
N VAL A 70 -6.82 -8.55 -28.84
CA VAL A 70 -7.24 -7.81 -30.05
C VAL A 70 -6.11 -7.77 -31.05
N SER A 71 -6.42 -7.83 -32.34
CA SER A 71 -5.42 -7.78 -33.40
C SER A 71 -4.50 -6.56 -33.27
N ILE A 72 -3.19 -6.79 -33.34
CA ILE A 72 -2.16 -5.73 -33.30
C ILE A 72 -2.32 -4.72 -34.45
N LYS A 73 -2.98 -5.11 -35.54
CA LYS A 73 -3.33 -4.23 -36.67
C LYS A 73 -4.18 -3.03 -36.27
N LEU A 74 -4.84 -3.08 -35.11
CA LEU A 74 -5.51 -1.90 -34.56
C LEU A 74 -4.53 -0.75 -34.29
N ALA A 75 -3.27 -1.05 -33.98
CA ALA A 75 -2.24 -0.03 -33.82
C ALA A 75 -2.09 0.82 -35.10
N ASP A 76 -2.18 0.21 -36.29
CA ASP A 76 -2.06 0.94 -37.56
C ASP A 76 -3.27 1.82 -37.84
N VAL A 77 -4.45 1.44 -37.35
CA VAL A 77 -5.66 2.28 -37.44
C VAL A 77 -5.57 3.46 -36.48
N LEU A 78 -5.05 3.24 -35.27
CA LEU A 78 -4.83 4.27 -34.27
C LEU A 78 -3.75 5.28 -34.72
N ARG A 79 -2.66 4.81 -35.34
CA ARG A 79 -1.60 5.67 -35.90
C ARG A 79 -2.09 6.61 -37.01
N LYS A 80 -3.17 6.27 -37.71
CA LYS A 80 -3.77 7.10 -38.77
C LYS A 80 -4.69 8.20 -38.23
N GLN A 81 -5.02 8.17 -36.94
CA GLN A 81 -5.89 9.19 -36.37
C GLN A 81 -5.14 10.53 -36.24
N PRO A 82 -5.82 11.67 -36.43
CA PRO A 82 -5.22 12.98 -36.23
C PRO A 82 -4.72 13.11 -34.79
N HIS A 83 -3.65 13.89 -34.58
CA HIS A 83 -3.05 14.17 -33.27
C HIS A 83 -2.35 12.99 -32.57
N VAL A 84 -2.44 11.75 -33.07
CA VAL A 84 -1.70 10.61 -32.53
C VAL A 84 -0.24 10.64 -32.98
N THR A 85 0.69 10.67 -32.03
CA THR A 85 2.13 10.69 -32.30
C THR A 85 2.76 9.31 -32.22
N VAL A 86 2.38 8.51 -31.21
CA VAL A 86 2.93 7.17 -30.97
C VAL A 86 1.83 6.23 -30.50
N VAL A 87 1.87 4.98 -30.98
CA VAL A 87 1.02 3.90 -30.49
C VAL A 87 1.92 2.72 -30.14
N ALA A 88 1.86 2.27 -28.88
CA ALA A 88 2.60 1.12 -28.40
C ALA A 88 1.62 -0.01 -28.02
N PRO A 89 1.57 -1.11 -28.80
CA PRO A 89 0.83 -2.30 -28.41
C PRO A 89 1.57 -3.00 -27.27
N VAL A 90 0.82 -3.46 -26.26
CA VAL A 90 1.36 -4.20 -25.12
C VAL A 90 0.53 -5.45 -24.87
N VAL A 91 1.22 -6.55 -24.65
CA VAL A 91 0.63 -7.79 -24.17
C VAL A 91 0.91 -7.91 -22.69
N THR A 92 -0.12 -8.09 -21.87
CA THR A 92 0.03 -8.22 -20.42
C THR A 92 -0.32 -9.63 -20.01
N GLN A 93 0.59 -10.31 -19.31
CA GLN A 93 0.33 -11.63 -18.75
C GLN A 93 0.63 -11.64 -17.26
N VAL A 94 -0.28 -12.19 -16.46
CA VAL A 94 -0.05 -12.43 -15.04
C VAL A 94 0.65 -13.76 -14.88
N ASN A 95 1.80 -13.74 -14.20
CA ASN A 95 2.37 -14.97 -13.70
C ASN A 95 1.53 -15.45 -12.50
N THR A 96 0.82 -16.55 -12.64
CA THR A 96 -0.05 -17.11 -11.58
C THR A 96 0.70 -17.57 -10.34
N SER A 97 2.00 -17.88 -10.45
CA SER A 97 2.83 -18.30 -9.32
C SER A 97 3.30 -17.15 -8.43
N THR A 98 3.56 -15.97 -9.00
CA THR A 98 4.08 -14.80 -8.28
C THR A 98 3.09 -13.62 -8.23
N ILE A 99 1.94 -13.71 -8.92
CA ILE A 99 0.92 -12.66 -9.06
C ILE A 99 1.53 -11.34 -9.59
N GLU A 100 2.55 -11.47 -10.43
CA GLU A 100 3.24 -10.33 -11.04
C GLU A 100 2.87 -10.20 -12.51
N VAL A 101 2.75 -8.97 -12.98
CA VAL A 101 2.42 -8.67 -14.37
C VAL A 101 3.70 -8.53 -15.19
N ILE A 102 3.77 -9.26 -16.30
CA ILE A 102 4.84 -9.21 -17.30
C ILE A 102 4.29 -8.47 -18.53
N TYR A 103 5.07 -7.53 -19.08
CA TYR A 103 4.71 -6.86 -20.31
C TYR A 103 5.50 -7.44 -21.49
N GLY A 104 4.78 -7.90 -22.51
CA GLY A 104 5.31 -8.08 -23.85
C GLY A 104 5.25 -6.75 -24.59
N ILE A 105 6.41 -6.20 -24.94
CA ILE A 105 6.52 -4.88 -25.59
C ILE A 105 7.31 -4.95 -26.90
N ASP A 106 7.00 -4.04 -27.82
CA ASP A 106 7.94 -3.64 -28.86
C ASP A 106 8.81 -2.51 -28.29
N LEU A 107 10.13 -2.72 -28.21
CA LEU A 107 11.03 -1.78 -27.54
C LEU A 107 11.05 -0.41 -28.23
N LYS A 108 10.96 -0.38 -29.57
CA LYS A 108 11.02 0.85 -30.35
C LYS A 108 9.79 1.71 -30.10
N ASP A 109 8.60 1.11 -30.16
CA ASP A 109 7.35 1.83 -29.87
C ASP A 109 7.26 2.24 -28.39
N TRP A 110 7.77 1.40 -27.48
CA TRP A 110 7.77 1.67 -26.04
C TRP A 110 8.70 2.84 -25.65
N GLU A 111 9.89 2.91 -26.25
CA GLU A 111 10.82 4.02 -26.04
C GLU A 111 10.35 5.30 -26.74
N ALA A 112 9.68 5.20 -27.89
CA ALA A 112 9.08 6.37 -28.53
C ALA A 112 7.98 7.03 -27.67
N MET A 113 7.33 6.25 -26.80
CA MET A 113 6.24 6.74 -25.95
C MET A 113 6.72 7.68 -24.83
N GLY A 114 7.58 7.21 -23.94
CA GLY A 114 8.04 7.99 -22.78
C GLY A 114 9.54 8.29 -22.77
N GLY A 115 10.20 8.16 -23.91
CA GLY A 115 11.65 8.29 -24.06
C GLY A 115 12.40 6.97 -23.89
N PRO A 116 13.72 6.96 -24.16
CA PRO A 116 14.55 5.76 -24.04
C PRO A 116 14.51 5.20 -22.62
N LEU A 117 14.58 3.87 -22.48
CA LEU A 117 14.68 3.26 -21.17
C LEU A 117 16.03 3.63 -20.54
N ARG A 118 16.01 4.00 -19.24
CA ARG A 118 17.24 4.33 -18.51
C ARG A 118 17.85 3.04 -17.98
N TYR A 119 18.81 2.48 -18.73
CA TYR A 119 19.56 1.30 -18.34
C TYR A 119 20.55 1.63 -17.21
N ILE A 120 20.53 0.80 -16.17
CA ILE A 120 21.52 0.76 -15.10
C ILE A 120 22.65 -0.20 -15.50
N GLU A 121 22.25 -1.33 -16.09
CA GLU A 121 23.15 -2.40 -16.50
C GLU A 121 22.63 -3.01 -17.81
N GLY A 122 23.52 -3.39 -18.72
CA GLY A 122 23.15 -4.06 -19.98
C GLY A 122 22.49 -3.15 -21.01
N GLY A 123 21.55 -3.71 -21.77
CA GLY A 123 21.02 -3.05 -22.97
C GLY A 123 19.70 -3.65 -23.48
N PRO A 124 19.31 -3.30 -24.73
CA PRO A 124 18.04 -3.70 -25.32
C PRO A 124 17.95 -5.22 -25.52
N PHE A 125 16.80 -5.69 -25.99
CA PHE A 125 16.63 -7.11 -26.36
C PHE A 125 17.56 -7.47 -27.54
N GLU A 126 18.36 -8.52 -27.40
CA GLU A 126 19.22 -9.06 -28.45
C GLU A 126 18.65 -10.39 -29.00
N GLN A 127 17.97 -11.15 -28.15
CA GLN A 127 17.44 -12.48 -28.44
C GLN A 127 15.94 -12.59 -28.11
N PRO A 128 15.20 -13.54 -28.72
CA PRO A 128 13.77 -13.73 -28.42
C PRO A 128 13.48 -14.02 -26.93
N TYR A 129 14.38 -14.76 -26.26
CA TYR A 129 14.26 -15.09 -24.82
C TYR A 129 15.08 -14.16 -23.93
N ASP A 130 15.28 -12.91 -24.35
CA ASP A 130 15.79 -11.87 -23.48
C ASP A 130 14.67 -11.22 -22.66
N ALA A 131 15.03 -10.77 -21.45
CA ALA A 131 14.16 -10.02 -20.56
C ALA A 131 14.87 -8.76 -20.06
N ILE A 132 14.12 -7.67 -20.00
CA ILE A 132 14.53 -6.45 -19.31
C ILE A 132 13.77 -6.40 -17.99
N VAL A 133 14.46 -6.11 -16.90
CA VAL A 133 13.86 -6.05 -15.56
C VAL A 133 14.15 -4.70 -14.90
N ASP A 134 13.32 -4.29 -13.95
CA ASP A 134 13.62 -3.10 -13.16
C ASP A 134 14.59 -3.38 -12.00
N ASP A 135 15.16 -2.32 -11.44
CA ASP A 135 16.08 -2.36 -10.29
C ASP A 135 15.46 -3.00 -9.04
N TYR A 136 14.16 -2.81 -8.80
CA TYR A 136 13.48 -3.43 -7.67
C TYR A 136 13.37 -4.94 -7.82
N PHE A 137 13.02 -5.43 -9.01
CA PHE A 137 13.01 -6.87 -9.30
C PHE A 137 14.42 -7.45 -9.26
N ALA A 138 15.40 -6.74 -9.84
CA ALA A 138 16.79 -7.16 -9.84
C ALA A 138 17.34 -7.30 -8.41
N ALA A 139 17.10 -6.31 -7.56
CA ALA A 139 17.50 -6.33 -6.15
C ALA A 139 16.79 -7.44 -5.36
N ALA A 140 15.48 -7.60 -5.57
CA ALA A 140 14.70 -8.62 -4.86
C ALA A 140 15.14 -10.07 -5.21
N ASN A 141 15.47 -10.32 -6.48
CA ASN A 141 15.86 -11.65 -6.96
C ASN A 141 17.37 -11.86 -7.04
N ARG A 142 18.16 -10.82 -6.71
CA ARG A 142 19.64 -10.81 -6.79
C ARG A 142 20.14 -11.21 -8.18
N VAL A 143 19.51 -10.65 -9.22
CA VAL A 143 19.87 -10.93 -10.61
C VAL A 143 20.63 -9.77 -11.23
N HIS A 144 21.58 -10.11 -12.08
CA HIS A 144 22.44 -9.20 -12.83
C HIS A 144 22.27 -9.43 -14.33
N ARG A 145 22.88 -8.60 -15.17
CA ARG A 145 22.91 -8.87 -16.62
C ARG A 145 23.49 -10.26 -16.89
N GLY A 146 22.86 -11.00 -17.79
CA GLY A 146 23.22 -12.36 -18.15
C GLY A 146 22.70 -13.43 -17.19
N SER A 147 22.09 -13.04 -16.06
CA SER A 147 21.39 -13.99 -15.19
C SER A 147 20.17 -14.57 -15.90
N THR A 148 19.78 -15.79 -15.51
CA THR A 148 18.59 -16.44 -16.04
C THR A 148 17.43 -16.29 -15.05
N VAL A 149 16.28 -15.85 -15.53
CA VAL A 149 15.05 -15.70 -14.74
C VAL A 149 13.97 -16.56 -15.37
N ARG A 150 13.32 -17.39 -14.56
CA ARG A 150 12.22 -18.23 -15.02
C ARG A 150 10.91 -17.45 -15.00
N MET A 151 10.25 -17.35 -16.15
CA MET A 151 8.96 -16.66 -16.32
C MET A 151 8.10 -17.45 -17.29
N LEU A 152 6.80 -17.57 -17.01
CA LEU A 152 5.84 -18.27 -17.89
C LEU A 152 6.28 -19.70 -18.25
N ASN A 153 6.93 -20.41 -17.32
CA ASN A 153 7.54 -21.74 -17.51
C ASN A 153 8.73 -21.81 -18.49
N HIS A 154 9.29 -20.67 -18.89
CA HIS A 154 10.49 -20.57 -19.72
C HIS A 154 11.61 -19.82 -19.01
N ASP A 155 12.84 -20.10 -19.42
CA ASP A 155 14.03 -19.45 -18.90
C ASP A 155 14.40 -18.28 -19.81
N PHE A 156 14.49 -17.09 -19.23
CA PHE A 156 14.84 -15.85 -19.93
C PHE A 156 16.18 -15.32 -19.45
N ARG A 157 17.02 -14.86 -20.39
CA ARG A 157 18.27 -14.19 -20.06
C ARG A 157 17.99 -12.71 -19.76
N VAL A 158 18.49 -12.19 -18.66
CA VAL A 158 18.39 -10.76 -18.34
C VAL A 158 19.34 -9.98 -19.24
N SER A 159 18.81 -9.29 -20.27
CA SER A 159 19.62 -8.51 -21.21
C SER A 159 19.97 -7.12 -20.66
N GLY A 160 19.08 -6.55 -19.84
CA GLY A 160 19.25 -5.24 -19.24
C GLY A 160 18.45 -5.04 -17.96
N ILE A 161 18.97 -4.18 -17.09
CA ILE A 161 18.32 -3.71 -15.88
C ILE A 161 18.04 -2.22 -16.07
N VAL A 162 16.79 -1.81 -15.88
CA VAL A 162 16.34 -0.43 -16.05
C VAL A 162 15.86 0.15 -14.73
N PHE A 163 15.76 1.47 -14.63
CA PHE A 163 15.12 2.09 -13.48
C PHE A 163 13.61 1.79 -13.44
N HIS A 164 13.09 1.49 -12.25
CA HIS A 164 11.67 1.32 -11.99
C HIS A 164 10.85 2.57 -12.35
N GLY A 165 9.53 2.38 -12.44
CA GLY A 165 8.59 3.48 -12.58
C GLY A 165 7.94 3.60 -13.96
N ARG A 166 8.09 2.63 -14.88
CA ARG A 166 7.48 2.70 -16.23
C ARG A 166 6.68 1.44 -16.60
N GLY A 167 5.42 1.32 -16.19
CA GLY A 167 4.60 0.15 -16.55
C GLY A 167 5.00 -1.08 -15.73
N ALA A 168 5.28 -2.24 -16.36
CA ALA A 168 5.68 -3.46 -15.65
C ALA A 168 7.06 -3.38 -14.97
N ARG A 169 7.37 -4.36 -14.12
CA ARG A 169 8.73 -4.55 -13.57
C ARG A 169 9.60 -5.47 -14.44
N ARG A 170 8.97 -6.14 -15.41
CA ARG A 170 9.59 -7.10 -16.32
C ARG A 170 9.00 -6.94 -17.70
N TYR A 171 9.88 -6.92 -18.68
CA TYR A 171 9.56 -6.77 -20.08
C TYR A 171 10.20 -7.90 -20.86
N ILE A 172 9.46 -8.46 -21.81
CA ILE A 172 9.96 -9.40 -22.80
C ILE A 172 9.52 -8.93 -24.18
N PRO A 173 10.14 -9.41 -25.28
CA PRO A 173 9.68 -9.10 -26.62
C PRO A 173 8.21 -9.48 -26.82
N ILE A 174 7.43 -8.58 -27.44
CA ILE A 174 6.00 -8.81 -27.68
C ILE A 174 5.75 -10.08 -28.51
N ALA A 175 6.59 -10.35 -29.51
CA ALA A 175 6.48 -11.57 -30.33
C ALA A 175 6.63 -12.84 -29.48
N THR A 176 7.68 -12.90 -28.63
CA THR A 176 7.87 -14.01 -27.69
C THR A 176 6.69 -14.16 -26.75
N MET A 177 6.19 -13.05 -26.19
CA MET A 177 5.01 -13.10 -25.31
C MET A 177 3.79 -13.68 -26.03
N GLN A 178 3.53 -13.23 -27.26
CA GLN A 178 2.39 -13.70 -28.07
C GLN A 178 2.47 -15.18 -28.37
N ASP A 179 3.66 -15.68 -28.71
CA ASP A 179 3.90 -17.11 -28.96
C ASP A 179 3.68 -17.94 -27.69
N LEU A 180 4.17 -17.47 -26.55
CA LEU A 180 4.01 -18.15 -25.26
C LEU A 180 2.56 -18.26 -24.78
N ILE A 181 1.72 -17.27 -25.10
CA ILE A 181 0.29 -17.29 -24.74
C ILE A 181 -0.60 -17.85 -25.86
N GLY A 182 -0.02 -18.31 -26.99
CA GLY A 182 -0.78 -18.83 -28.13
C GLY A 182 -1.67 -17.80 -28.83
N ALA A 183 -1.29 -16.52 -28.78
CA ALA A 183 -2.06 -15.40 -29.34
C ALA A 183 -1.22 -14.55 -30.33
N PRO A 184 -0.71 -15.15 -31.42
CA PRO A 184 0.14 -14.46 -32.39
C PRO A 184 -0.59 -13.26 -33.00
N GLY A 185 0.11 -12.12 -33.08
CA GLY A 185 -0.42 -10.89 -33.68
C GLY A 185 -1.55 -10.24 -32.89
N LYS A 186 -1.67 -10.52 -31.59
CA LYS A 186 -2.67 -9.90 -30.71
C LYS A 186 -2.04 -9.12 -29.55
N ALA A 187 -2.71 -8.06 -29.11
CA ALA A 187 -2.33 -7.21 -27.99
C ALA A 187 -3.43 -7.19 -26.93
N SER A 188 -3.03 -7.02 -25.66
CA SER A 188 -3.95 -6.88 -24.52
C SER A 188 -4.43 -5.44 -24.35
N MET A 189 -3.59 -4.48 -24.74
CA MET A 189 -3.89 -3.06 -24.69
C MET A 189 -3.02 -2.26 -25.66
N PHE A 190 -3.48 -1.06 -25.99
CA PHE A 190 -2.72 -0.10 -26.79
C PHE A 190 -2.57 1.18 -25.97
N TYR A 191 -1.33 1.57 -25.73
CA TYR A 191 -1.05 2.89 -25.21
C TYR A 191 -0.92 3.86 -26.39
N VAL A 192 -1.48 5.05 -26.22
CA VAL A 192 -1.51 6.08 -27.26
C VAL A 192 -0.99 7.38 -26.66
N LYS A 193 -0.05 7.99 -27.38
CA LYS A 193 0.47 9.32 -27.10
C LYS A 193 -0.05 10.30 -28.14
N ILE A 194 -0.43 11.48 -27.70
CA ILE A 194 -0.91 12.55 -28.57
C ILE A 194 0.07 13.72 -28.61
N ASP A 195 -0.17 14.67 -29.51
CA ASP A 195 0.66 15.86 -29.67
C ASP A 195 0.52 16.85 -28.50
N ASN A 196 -0.70 17.05 -28.02
CA ASN A 196 -1.01 17.87 -26.85
C ASN A 196 -1.79 17.07 -25.79
N PRO A 197 -1.18 16.75 -24.64
CA PRO A 197 -1.83 16.02 -23.54
C PRO A 197 -3.13 16.66 -23.03
N ASP A 198 -3.30 17.97 -23.15
CA ASP A 198 -4.51 18.68 -22.70
C ASP A 198 -5.75 18.27 -23.51
N ASN A 199 -5.56 17.77 -24.73
CA ASN A 199 -6.62 17.29 -25.60
C ASN A 199 -6.95 15.80 -25.38
N ALA A 200 -6.33 15.14 -24.39
CA ALA A 200 -6.47 13.69 -24.20
C ALA A 200 -7.92 13.26 -23.97
N ASP A 201 -8.70 14.03 -23.21
CA ASP A 201 -10.10 13.69 -22.94
C ASP A 201 -10.96 13.84 -24.21
N ALA A 202 -10.79 14.92 -24.97
CA ALA A 202 -11.49 15.13 -26.25
C ALA A 202 -11.14 14.04 -27.27
N MET A 203 -9.86 13.67 -27.35
CA MET A 203 -9.39 12.61 -28.24
C MET A 203 -9.88 11.23 -27.79
N ALA A 204 -9.95 10.96 -26.49
CA ALA A 204 -10.54 9.73 -25.97
C ALA A 204 -12.01 9.61 -26.37
N GLU A 205 -12.80 10.69 -26.27
CA GLU A 205 -14.20 10.70 -26.75
C GLU A 205 -14.30 10.49 -28.26
N GLN A 206 -13.45 11.14 -29.06
CA GLN A 206 -13.39 10.90 -30.51
C GLN A 206 -13.10 9.43 -30.81
N LEU A 207 -12.10 8.83 -30.16
CA LEU A 207 -11.76 7.43 -30.33
C LEU A 207 -12.92 6.49 -29.93
N LYS A 208 -13.71 6.83 -28.90
CA LYS A 208 -14.92 6.05 -28.52
C LYS A 208 -15.96 6.04 -29.63
N THR A 209 -16.09 7.12 -30.40
CA THR A 209 -17.04 7.15 -31.54
C THR A 209 -16.60 6.23 -32.69
N VAL A 210 -15.29 6.12 -32.91
CA VAL A 210 -14.68 5.28 -33.95
C VAL A 210 -14.63 3.80 -33.52
N LEU A 211 -14.32 3.55 -32.24
CA LEU A 211 -14.13 2.23 -31.64
C LEU A 211 -15.19 1.99 -30.55
N LYS A 212 -16.45 1.87 -30.97
CA LYS A 212 -17.63 1.82 -30.07
C LYS A 212 -17.60 0.72 -29.02
N ASP A 213 -16.94 -0.39 -29.30
CA ASP A 213 -16.87 -1.53 -28.38
C ASP A 213 -15.61 -1.53 -27.49
N PHE A 214 -14.71 -0.56 -27.67
CA PHE A 214 -13.46 -0.49 -26.92
C PHE A 214 -13.60 0.35 -25.65
N ASN A 215 -12.95 -0.10 -24.59
CA ASN A 215 -12.79 0.69 -23.38
C ASN A 215 -11.62 1.66 -23.60
N ILE A 216 -11.95 2.94 -23.79
CA ILE A 216 -10.97 4.00 -24.02
C ILE A 216 -11.03 4.96 -22.85
N ILE A 217 -9.89 5.15 -22.21
CA ILE A 217 -9.75 5.97 -21.00
C ILE A 217 -8.46 6.74 -21.06
N THR A 218 -8.45 7.97 -20.54
CA THR A 218 -7.20 8.72 -20.39
C THR A 218 -6.41 8.20 -19.20
N VAL A 219 -5.09 8.35 -19.23
CA VAL A 219 -4.25 8.01 -18.07
C VAL A 219 -4.63 8.87 -16.88
N GLY A 220 -4.98 10.14 -17.08
CA GLY A 220 -5.53 11.02 -16.05
C GLY A 220 -6.77 10.44 -15.37
N GLN A 221 -7.78 10.04 -16.16
CA GLN A 221 -9.00 9.38 -15.65
C GLN A 221 -8.68 8.06 -14.95
N TRP A 222 -7.81 7.22 -15.52
CA TRP A 222 -7.41 5.95 -14.91
C TRP A 222 -6.79 6.13 -13.52
N LEU A 223 -5.97 7.15 -13.33
CA LEU A 223 -5.34 7.45 -12.03
C LEU A 223 -6.35 7.89 -10.96
N GLN A 224 -7.47 8.47 -11.38
CA GLN A 224 -8.60 8.79 -10.50
C GLN A 224 -9.40 7.52 -10.14
N VAL A 225 -9.59 6.62 -11.10
CA VAL A 225 -10.20 5.29 -10.88
C VAL A 225 -9.29 4.39 -10.04
N MET A 226 -7.98 4.59 -10.05
CA MET A 226 -7.03 3.91 -9.16
C MET A 226 -6.95 4.60 -7.79
N SER A 227 -8.08 4.99 -7.19
CA SER A 227 -8.15 5.54 -5.84
C SER A 227 -8.58 4.49 -4.82
N THR A 228 -8.39 4.78 -3.54
CA THR A 228 -8.82 3.89 -2.45
C THR A 228 -10.32 3.59 -2.49
N ASP A 229 -11.14 4.53 -2.96
CA ASP A 229 -12.59 4.42 -3.02
C ASP A 229 -13.08 3.60 -4.23
N ASN A 230 -12.28 3.55 -5.29
CA ASN A 230 -12.64 2.93 -6.56
C ASN A 230 -12.10 1.50 -6.72
N ILE A 231 -11.17 1.05 -5.86
CA ILE A 231 -10.75 -0.36 -5.79
C ILE A 231 -11.72 -1.13 -4.89
N PRO A 232 -12.52 -2.07 -5.44
CA PRO A 232 -13.50 -2.82 -4.67
C PRO A 232 -12.84 -3.52 -3.47
N GLY A 233 -13.40 -3.29 -2.28
CA GLY A 233 -12.93 -3.93 -1.05
C GLY A 233 -11.70 -3.29 -0.40
N LEU A 234 -10.93 -2.42 -1.08
CA LEU A 234 -9.72 -1.82 -0.47
C LEU A 234 -10.06 -0.85 0.68
N ALA A 235 -11.03 0.04 0.47
CA ALA A 235 -11.51 0.93 1.53
C ALA A 235 -12.10 0.15 2.71
N ILE A 236 -12.86 -0.91 2.43
CA ILE A 236 -13.44 -1.79 3.47
C ILE A 236 -12.32 -2.51 4.24
N PHE A 237 -11.33 -3.06 3.53
CA PHE A 237 -10.17 -3.70 4.11
C PHE A 237 -9.41 -2.77 5.06
N ILE A 238 -9.11 -1.53 4.62
CA ILE A 238 -8.45 -0.52 5.47
C ILE A 238 -9.30 -0.21 6.70
N ARG A 239 -10.61 -0.03 6.56
CA ARG A 239 -11.52 0.22 7.69
C ARG A 239 -11.57 -0.95 8.67
N ILE A 240 -11.59 -2.19 8.19
CA ILE A 240 -11.56 -3.40 9.03
C ILE A 240 -10.23 -3.48 9.79
N VAL A 241 -9.10 -3.28 9.13
CA VAL A 241 -7.78 -3.30 9.76
C VAL A 241 -7.70 -2.24 10.87
N ILE A 242 -8.17 -1.02 10.60
CA ILE A 242 -8.24 0.04 11.61
C ILE A 242 -9.17 -0.37 12.76
N GLY A 243 -10.35 -0.90 12.47
CA GLY A 243 -11.30 -1.34 13.49
C GLY A 243 -10.74 -2.43 14.39
N ILE A 244 -10.09 -3.45 13.83
CA ILE A 244 -9.42 -4.51 14.59
C ILE A 244 -8.29 -3.93 15.45
N SER A 245 -7.49 -3.02 14.88
CA SER A 245 -6.39 -2.34 15.61
C SER A 245 -6.91 -1.61 16.85
N VAL A 246 -8.01 -0.86 16.70
CA VAL A 246 -8.67 -0.15 17.81
C VAL A 246 -9.20 -1.10 18.87
N ILE A 247 -9.85 -2.20 18.46
CA ILE A 247 -10.38 -3.18 19.41
C ILE A 247 -9.24 -3.81 20.23
N ILE A 248 -8.12 -4.15 19.59
CA ILE A 248 -6.94 -4.69 20.27
C ILE A 248 -6.40 -3.68 21.28
N GLY A 249 -6.19 -2.42 20.86
CA GLY A 249 -5.72 -1.35 21.74
C GLY A 249 -6.65 -1.10 22.93
N PHE A 250 -7.95 -1.04 22.66
CA PHE A 250 -9.00 -0.87 23.68
C PHE A 250 -8.97 -1.99 24.72
N ILE A 251 -9.00 -3.27 24.30
CA ILE A 251 -9.07 -4.41 25.20
C ILE A 251 -7.82 -4.47 26.09
N VAL A 252 -6.64 -4.25 25.52
CA VAL A 252 -5.39 -4.34 26.29
C VAL A 252 -5.30 -3.21 27.32
N ILE A 253 -5.63 -1.98 26.93
CA ILE A 253 -5.65 -0.86 27.88
C ILE A 253 -6.73 -1.05 28.95
N PHE A 254 -7.93 -1.51 28.56
CA PHE A 254 -9.00 -1.83 29.49
C PHE A 254 -8.55 -2.84 30.53
N GLN A 255 -7.99 -3.98 30.10
CA GLN A 255 -7.54 -5.03 31.00
C GLN A 255 -6.40 -4.55 31.90
N SER A 256 -5.44 -3.81 31.33
CA SER A 256 -4.32 -3.23 32.09
C SER A 256 -4.79 -2.27 33.17
N MET A 257 -5.67 -1.32 32.83
CA MET A 257 -6.22 -0.34 33.77
C MET A 257 -7.14 -0.99 34.80
N TYR A 258 -7.93 -1.99 34.41
CA TYR A 258 -8.76 -2.75 35.34
C TYR A 258 -7.91 -3.41 36.43
N THR A 259 -6.87 -4.12 36.04
CA THR A 259 -5.93 -4.75 36.98
C THR A 259 -5.21 -3.69 37.81
N ALA A 260 -4.76 -2.59 37.21
CA ALA A 260 -4.07 -1.51 37.93
C ALA A 260 -4.94 -0.88 39.03
N VAL A 261 -6.23 -0.69 38.77
CA VAL A 261 -7.19 -0.17 39.75
C VAL A 261 -7.42 -1.19 40.87
N MET A 262 -7.52 -2.49 40.56
CA MET A 262 -7.68 -3.52 41.58
C MET A 262 -6.47 -3.60 42.51
N GLU A 263 -5.27 -3.64 41.95
CA GLU A 263 -4.00 -3.72 42.68
C GLU A 263 -3.75 -2.51 43.59
N ARG A 264 -4.31 -1.33 43.25
CA ARG A 264 -4.11 -0.07 43.98
C ARG A 264 -5.38 0.40 44.69
N THR A 265 -6.31 -0.52 44.97
CA THR A 265 -7.57 -0.21 45.66
C THR A 265 -7.33 0.51 46.99
N ARG A 266 -6.35 0.05 47.79
CA ARG A 266 -6.01 0.66 49.09
C ARG A 266 -5.50 2.10 48.96
N GLU A 267 -4.61 2.37 48.01
CA GLU A 267 -4.11 3.73 47.73
C GLU A 267 -5.25 4.68 47.34
N ILE A 268 -6.19 4.20 46.52
CA ILE A 268 -7.37 4.96 46.11
C ILE A 268 -8.29 5.22 47.32
N GLY A 269 -8.48 4.22 48.19
CA GLY A 269 -9.23 4.35 49.44
C GLY A 269 -8.65 5.40 50.40
N ILE A 270 -7.31 5.45 50.53
CA ILE A 270 -6.61 6.47 51.32
C ILE A 270 -6.86 7.86 50.73
N LEU A 271 -6.69 8.03 49.42
CA LEU A 271 -6.94 9.31 48.75
C LEU A 271 -8.39 9.80 48.95
N LYS A 272 -9.37 8.89 48.86
CA LYS A 272 -10.78 9.23 49.11
C LYS A 272 -11.03 9.61 50.57
N SER A 273 -10.40 8.93 51.52
CA SER A 273 -10.52 9.23 52.96
C SER A 273 -9.92 10.60 53.31
N LEU A 274 -8.91 11.05 52.54
CA LEU A 274 -8.34 12.39 52.62
C LEU A 274 -9.16 13.47 51.88
N GLY A 275 -10.34 13.11 51.33
CA GLY A 275 -11.25 14.04 50.66
C GLY A 275 -11.07 14.17 49.15
N ALA A 276 -10.32 13.29 48.49
CA ALA A 276 -10.19 13.31 47.03
C ALA A 276 -11.55 13.08 46.35
N SER A 277 -11.92 13.98 45.42
CA SER A 277 -13.16 13.87 44.67
C SER A 277 -13.13 12.71 43.66
N LYS A 278 -14.29 12.19 43.29
CA LYS A 278 -14.42 11.16 42.23
C LYS A 278 -13.78 11.61 40.91
N SER A 279 -13.95 12.90 40.56
CA SER A 279 -13.38 13.48 39.34
C SER A 279 -11.85 13.61 39.39
N TYR A 280 -11.27 13.81 40.59
CA TYR A 280 -9.82 13.81 40.76
C TYR A 280 -9.22 12.43 40.43
N ILE A 281 -9.81 11.36 40.99
CA ILE A 281 -9.34 9.98 40.77
C ILE A 281 -9.44 9.60 39.29
N VAL A 282 -10.57 9.89 38.65
CA VAL A 282 -10.75 9.65 37.20
C VAL A 282 -9.68 10.38 36.39
N ARG A 283 -9.43 11.67 36.70
CA ARG A 283 -8.42 12.48 35.99
C ARG A 283 -7.00 11.94 36.15
N VAL A 284 -6.65 11.41 37.33
CA VAL A 284 -5.33 10.79 37.56
C VAL A 284 -5.17 9.56 36.68
N ILE A 285 -6.16 8.66 36.65
CA ILE A 285 -6.10 7.42 35.86
C ILE A 285 -6.07 7.73 34.35
N LEU A 286 -6.88 8.67 33.89
CA LEU A 286 -6.87 9.08 32.48
C LEU A 286 -5.54 9.73 32.07
N ARG A 287 -4.90 10.49 32.95
CA ARG A 287 -3.55 11.04 32.69
C ARG A 287 -2.47 9.96 32.66
N GLU A 288 -2.56 8.96 33.53
CA GLU A 288 -1.68 7.78 33.50
C GLU A 288 -1.83 7.02 32.18
N THR A 289 -3.08 6.79 31.76
CA THR A 289 -3.41 6.18 30.47
C THR A 289 -2.85 6.97 29.30
N LEU A 290 -3.00 8.31 29.33
CA LEU A 290 -2.47 9.18 28.28
C LEU A 290 -0.95 9.07 28.15
N LEU A 291 -0.22 9.00 29.26
CA LEU A 291 1.24 8.80 29.22
C LEU A 291 1.63 7.44 28.66
N LEU A 292 0.90 6.38 29.01
CA LEU A 292 1.09 5.05 28.44
C LEU A 292 0.82 5.05 26.93
N ALA A 293 -0.25 5.72 26.50
CA ALA A 293 -0.60 5.86 25.09
C ALA A 293 0.50 6.62 24.32
N ILE A 294 0.98 7.76 24.85
CA ILE A 294 2.07 8.53 24.24
C ILE A 294 3.34 7.67 24.10
N GLY A 295 3.73 6.94 25.16
CA GLY A 295 4.87 6.02 25.10
C GLY A 295 4.69 4.95 24.04
N GLY A 296 3.50 4.35 23.96
CA GLY A 296 3.15 3.36 22.95
C GLY A 296 3.14 3.92 21.53
N ILE A 297 2.64 5.13 21.32
CA ILE A 297 2.64 5.81 20.02
C ILE A 297 4.07 6.08 19.54
N ILE A 298 4.92 6.63 20.40
CA ILE A 298 6.33 6.88 20.07
C ILE A 298 7.02 5.55 19.72
N PHE A 299 6.81 4.51 20.53
CA PHE A 299 7.35 3.19 20.28
C PHE A 299 6.84 2.60 18.96
N GLY A 300 5.54 2.66 18.69
CA GLY A 300 4.92 2.15 17.48
C GLY A 300 5.38 2.88 16.21
N ILE A 301 5.53 4.21 16.26
CA ILE A 301 6.10 4.98 15.14
C ILE A 301 7.54 4.55 14.89
N LEU A 302 8.36 4.43 15.94
CA LEU A 302 9.76 4.00 15.82
C LEU A 302 9.85 2.60 15.19
N VAL A 303 9.07 1.64 15.69
CA VAL A 303 9.00 0.28 15.15
C VAL A 303 8.54 0.30 13.70
N SER A 304 7.56 1.13 13.35
CA SER A 304 7.06 1.27 11.97
C SER A 304 8.13 1.79 11.02
N VAL A 305 8.94 2.78 11.43
CA VAL A 305 10.03 3.32 10.61
C VAL A 305 11.12 2.26 10.40
N VAL A 306 11.51 1.55 11.46
CA VAL A 306 12.49 0.47 11.38
C VAL A 306 11.98 -0.68 10.50
N ALA A 307 10.73 -1.09 10.70
CA ALA A 307 10.08 -2.14 9.91
C ALA A 307 9.97 -1.74 8.43
N ARG A 308 9.60 -0.49 8.12
CA ARG A 308 9.58 0.04 6.76
C ARG A 308 10.95 -0.05 6.10
N ALA A 309 12.01 0.35 6.79
CA ALA A 309 13.38 0.27 6.27
C ALA A 309 13.79 -1.20 6.02
N GLY A 310 13.49 -2.10 6.97
CA GLY A 310 13.75 -3.53 6.82
C GLY A 310 12.98 -4.17 5.66
N ILE A 311 11.71 -3.79 5.48
CA ILE A 311 10.89 -4.23 4.35
C ILE A 311 11.48 -3.73 3.04
N GLY A 312 11.88 -2.46 2.94
CA GLY A 312 12.48 -1.91 1.72
C GLY A 312 13.78 -2.60 1.30
N VAL A 313 14.59 -3.06 2.27
CA VAL A 313 15.83 -3.80 1.98
C VAL A 313 15.55 -5.25 1.57
N LYS A 314 14.62 -5.93 2.26
CA LYS A 314 14.36 -7.36 2.03
C LYS A 314 13.38 -7.63 0.89
N TRP A 315 12.42 -6.73 0.69
CA TRP A 315 11.42 -6.78 -0.37
C TRP A 315 11.27 -5.39 -1.04
N PRO A 316 12.23 -4.99 -1.89
CA PRO A 316 12.20 -3.71 -2.62
C PRO A 316 10.92 -3.50 -3.43
N THR A 317 10.28 -4.60 -3.82
CA THR A 317 9.03 -4.67 -4.58
C THR A 317 7.78 -4.28 -3.77
N LEU A 318 7.88 -4.15 -2.44
CA LEU A 318 6.79 -3.80 -1.53
C LEU A 318 6.96 -2.36 -0.99
N PRO A 319 6.47 -1.36 -1.73
CA PRO A 319 6.53 0.02 -1.30
C PRO A 319 5.61 0.25 -0.10
N VAL A 320 6.19 0.68 1.02
CA VAL A 320 5.44 1.12 2.21
C VAL A 320 5.52 2.63 2.31
N GLN A 321 4.39 3.30 2.11
CA GLN A 321 4.28 4.76 2.16
C GLN A 321 3.69 5.22 3.49
N MET A 322 4.55 5.76 4.36
CA MET A 322 4.11 6.42 5.59
C MET A 322 3.96 7.91 5.35
N THR A 323 2.72 8.41 5.31
CA THR A 323 2.44 9.85 5.20
C THR A 323 2.21 10.46 6.57
N TRP A 324 2.53 11.74 6.73
CA TRP A 324 2.28 12.48 7.98
C TRP A 324 0.80 12.46 8.40
N ALA A 325 -0.12 12.49 7.44
CA ALA A 325 -1.55 12.38 7.71
C ALA A 325 -1.89 11.06 8.43
N TRP A 326 -1.33 9.93 7.99
CA TRP A 326 -1.57 8.64 8.63
C TRP A 326 -0.89 8.50 9.98
N VAL A 327 0.25 9.15 10.21
CA VAL A 327 0.85 9.25 11.55
C VAL A 327 -0.09 9.98 12.51
N ILE A 328 -0.69 11.08 12.07
CA ILE A 328 -1.67 11.83 12.86
C ILE A 328 -2.92 10.99 13.11
N TYR A 329 -3.48 10.33 12.09
CA TYR A 329 -4.65 9.47 12.25
C TYR A 329 -4.38 8.31 13.20
N ALA A 330 -3.28 7.58 13.04
CA ALA A 330 -2.90 6.49 13.94
C ALA A 330 -2.72 6.99 15.39
N THR A 331 -2.14 8.18 15.57
CA THR A 331 -1.98 8.82 16.88
C THR A 331 -3.33 9.14 17.53
N LEU A 332 -4.25 9.77 16.79
CA LEU A 332 -5.57 10.13 17.30
C LEU A 332 -6.40 8.89 17.62
N ILE A 333 -6.33 7.88 16.76
CA ILE A 333 -7.01 6.59 16.93
C ILE A 333 -6.49 5.88 18.18
N ALA A 334 -5.17 5.79 18.37
CA ALA A 334 -4.57 5.16 19.54
C ALA A 334 -4.89 5.90 20.85
N ILE A 335 -4.85 7.24 20.84
CA ILE A 335 -5.28 8.04 22.01
C ILE A 335 -6.76 7.78 22.30
N GLY A 336 -7.61 7.83 21.28
CA GLY A 336 -9.05 7.57 21.41
C GLY A 336 -9.33 6.19 21.98
N GLY A 337 -8.74 5.15 21.42
CA GLY A 337 -8.87 3.76 21.85
C GLY A 337 -8.41 3.55 23.28
N ALA A 338 -7.22 4.07 23.64
CA ALA A 338 -6.69 3.97 24.99
C ALA A 338 -7.58 4.69 26.02
N MET A 339 -8.03 5.91 25.70
CA MET A 339 -8.92 6.68 26.59
C MET A 339 -10.25 5.95 26.79
N LEU A 340 -10.86 5.43 25.72
CA LEU A 340 -12.08 4.63 25.80
C LEU A 340 -11.90 3.39 26.69
N GLY A 341 -10.77 2.69 26.56
CA GLY A 341 -10.44 1.52 27.38
C GLY A 341 -10.30 1.84 28.86
N ALA A 342 -9.78 3.03 29.20
CA ALA A 342 -9.54 3.43 30.58
C ALA A 342 -10.76 4.06 31.28
N ILE A 343 -11.76 4.55 30.53
CA ILE A 343 -12.93 5.24 31.10
C ILE A 343 -13.67 4.36 32.10
N TYR A 344 -14.02 3.13 31.74
CA TYR A 344 -14.79 2.25 32.63
C TYR A 344 -14.02 1.90 33.92
N PRO A 345 -12.76 1.42 33.87
CA PRO A 345 -11.96 1.18 35.07
C PRO A 345 -11.81 2.43 35.94
N ALA A 346 -11.61 3.61 35.34
CA ALA A 346 -11.47 4.86 36.07
C ALA A 346 -12.74 5.24 36.84
N PHE A 347 -13.91 5.09 36.23
CA PHE A 347 -15.19 5.32 36.91
C PHE A 347 -15.44 4.29 38.02
N LYS A 348 -15.17 3.02 37.76
CA LYS A 348 -15.31 1.95 38.77
C LYS A 348 -14.40 2.20 39.97
N ALA A 349 -13.17 2.66 39.75
CA ALA A 349 -12.22 3.06 40.79
C ALA A 349 -12.78 4.16 41.69
N ALA A 350 -13.33 5.22 41.08
CA ALA A 350 -13.84 6.38 41.80
C ALA A 350 -15.11 6.05 42.63
N GLN A 351 -15.87 5.04 42.22
CA GLN A 351 -17.11 4.62 42.89
C GLN A 351 -16.89 3.68 44.09
N LYS A 352 -15.75 2.98 44.21
CA LYS A 352 -15.48 2.07 45.36
C LYS A 352 -15.57 2.79 46.71
N ASP A 353 -16.24 2.19 47.68
CA ASP A 353 -16.37 2.76 49.04
C ASP A 353 -15.00 2.79 49.75
N PRO A 354 -14.61 3.90 50.41
CA PRO A 354 -13.36 3.96 51.18
C PRO A 354 -13.25 2.90 52.28
N ILE A 355 -14.38 2.52 52.89
CA ILE A 355 -14.42 1.53 53.97
C ILE A 355 -14.09 0.14 53.42
N ASP A 356 -14.73 -0.25 52.31
CA ASP A 356 -14.46 -1.52 51.62
C ASP A 356 -13.04 -1.57 51.04
N ALA A 357 -12.49 -0.42 50.64
CA ALA A 357 -11.14 -0.32 50.08
C ALA A 357 -10.03 -0.46 51.13
N LEU A 358 -10.32 -0.14 52.41
CA LEU A 358 -9.39 -0.28 53.53
C LEU A 358 -9.52 -1.63 54.24
N ALA A 359 -10.66 -2.31 54.09
CA ALA A 359 -10.93 -3.63 54.64
C ALA A 359 -10.46 -4.81 53.76
N TYR A 360 -9.95 -4.53 52.55
CA TYR A 360 -9.43 -5.54 51.62
C TYR A 360 -8.01 -5.97 52.02
N GLU A 361 -7.85 -7.22 52.47
CA GLU A 361 -6.54 -7.90 52.63
C GLU A 361 -6.00 -8.43 51.30
#